data_AF-A0A1E1J0R8-F1
#
_entry.id   AF-A0A1E1J0R8-F1
#
_cell.length_a   1.000
_cell.length_b   1.000
_cell.length_c   1.000
_cell.angle_alpha   90.00
_cell.angle_beta   90.00
_cell.angle_gamma   90.00
#
_symmetry.space_group_name_H-M   'P 1'
#
loop_
_entity.id
_entity.type
_entity.pdbx_description
1 polymer ?
#
loop_
_entity_poly.entity_id
_entity_poly.type
_entity_poly.pdbx_seq_one_letter_code
_entity_poly.pdbx_strand_id
1 'polypeptide(L)'
;MATYKREDLRRVSFTNLDEHCDEGIVYELCLQFGRIQNISWPTEVNLNGMPQRASRCYVDFENAEDAKYCFEALYRARIKLFNKELRVFHASTELAQGGAAGSQRSGAVVVGLHEVGAKVVVRNIDYRVTEFDVTRFFESFGQFAAPPRMLRDSVGNFRGVVVLSYKTFEASDRVIRDMDQKVFRDRVISVHYALMEDGSGRLHGTKEERANAALIREEEKRYREMVAKEMAVMRQERQQNRVQDASWAEKVNVYNHLRR
;
A
#
# COMPACT_ATOMS: atom_id res chain seq x y z
N MET A 1 -9.00 -24.88 -0.88
CA MET A 1 -8.40 -23.54 -0.71
C MET A 1 -7.70 -23.21 -2.01
N ALA A 2 -8.15 -22.21 -2.76
CA ALA A 2 -7.47 -21.80 -3.99
C ALA A 2 -6.15 -21.14 -3.60
N THR A 3 -5.03 -21.78 -3.94
CA THR A 3 -3.70 -21.21 -3.73
C THR A 3 -3.46 -20.21 -4.85
N TYR A 4 -3.68 -18.92 -4.56
CA TYR A 4 -3.38 -17.86 -5.53
C TYR A 4 -1.87 -17.81 -5.78
N LYS A 5 -1.49 -17.64 -7.04
CA LYS A 5 -0.09 -17.51 -7.43
C LYS A 5 0.35 -16.06 -7.20
N ARG A 6 1.65 -15.84 -7.00
CA ARG A 6 2.25 -14.49 -6.80
C ARG A 6 1.85 -13.48 -7.88
N GLU A 7 1.53 -13.98 -9.07
CA GLU A 7 1.06 -13.24 -10.24
C GLU A 7 -0.33 -12.61 -10.00
N ASP A 8 -1.18 -13.21 -9.18
CA ASP A 8 -2.53 -12.70 -8.88
C ASP A 8 -2.51 -11.46 -7.97
N LEU A 9 -1.43 -11.28 -7.18
CA LEU A 9 -1.22 -10.09 -6.34
C LEU A 9 -0.80 -8.84 -7.14
N ARG A 10 -0.52 -8.98 -8.43
CA ARG A 10 -0.21 -7.87 -9.33
C ARG A 10 -1.40 -7.40 -10.14
N ARG A 11 -2.53 -8.10 -10.02
CA ARG A 11 -3.74 -7.87 -10.82
C ARG A 11 -4.79 -7.11 -10.03
N VAL A 12 -5.26 -6.01 -10.58
CA VAL A 12 -6.45 -5.29 -10.12
C VAL A 12 -7.60 -5.58 -11.08
N SER A 13 -8.75 -5.95 -10.53
CA SER A 13 -9.98 -6.18 -11.30
C SER A 13 -10.90 -4.97 -11.17
N PHE A 14 -11.33 -4.43 -12.29
CA PHE A 14 -12.27 -3.33 -12.40
C PHE A 14 -13.61 -3.87 -12.86
N THR A 15 -14.70 -3.45 -12.24
CA THR A 15 -16.07 -3.88 -12.56
C THR A 15 -17.01 -2.69 -12.55
N ASN A 16 -18.20 -2.88 -13.10
CA ASN A 16 -19.19 -1.81 -13.27
C ASN A 16 -18.68 -0.67 -14.19
N LEU A 17 -17.84 -1.02 -15.17
CA LEU A 17 -17.40 -0.10 -16.21
C LEU A 17 -18.55 0.23 -17.16
N ASP A 18 -18.57 1.47 -17.63
CA ASP A 18 -19.54 1.90 -18.65
C ASP A 18 -19.14 1.41 -20.04
N GLU A 19 -20.10 1.33 -20.96
CA GLU A 19 -19.87 0.90 -22.34
C GLU A 19 -19.00 1.87 -23.13
N HIS A 20 -18.97 3.15 -22.73
CA HIS A 20 -18.10 4.18 -23.32
C HIS A 20 -16.67 4.13 -22.78
N CYS A 21 -16.38 3.31 -21.75
CA CYS A 21 -15.01 3.13 -21.29
C CYS A 21 -14.22 2.28 -22.30
N ASP A 22 -13.03 2.75 -22.66
CA ASP A 22 -12.08 2.03 -23.47
C ASP A 22 -10.80 1.70 -22.70
N GLU A 23 -9.96 0.88 -23.32
CA GLU A 23 -8.67 0.47 -22.73
C GLU A 23 -7.76 1.67 -22.48
N GLY A 24 -7.84 2.71 -23.32
CA GLY A 24 -7.09 3.96 -23.15
C GLY A 24 -7.45 4.70 -21.87
N ILE A 25 -8.74 4.85 -21.56
CA ILE A 25 -9.20 5.49 -20.32
C ILE A 25 -8.74 4.69 -19.10
N VAL A 26 -8.85 3.37 -19.14
CA VAL A 26 -8.38 2.51 -18.03
C VAL A 26 -6.86 2.59 -17.88
N TYR A 27 -6.13 2.61 -19.00
CA TYR A 27 -4.67 2.79 -19.02
C TYR A 27 -4.26 4.11 -18.38
N GLU A 28 -4.80 5.23 -18.86
CA GLU A 28 -4.48 6.57 -18.34
C GLU A 28 -4.82 6.73 -16.86
N LEU A 29 -5.95 6.16 -16.42
CA LEU A 29 -6.32 6.14 -15.01
C LEU A 29 -5.31 5.33 -14.18
N CYS A 30 -4.97 4.11 -14.62
CA CYS A 30 -4.09 3.22 -13.89
C CYS A 30 -2.63 3.69 -13.89
N LEU A 31 -2.21 4.41 -14.93
CA LEU A 31 -0.87 4.98 -15.07
C LEU A 31 -0.54 5.95 -13.94
N GLN A 32 -1.55 6.60 -13.34
CA GLN A 32 -1.37 7.50 -12.18
C GLN A 32 -0.90 6.76 -10.92
N PHE A 33 -1.09 5.44 -10.86
CA PHE A 33 -0.80 4.63 -9.68
C PHE A 33 0.45 3.76 -9.81
N GLY A 34 0.88 3.45 -11.04
CA GLY A 34 2.09 2.67 -11.28
C GLY A 34 2.24 2.22 -12.72
N ARG A 35 3.35 1.52 -13.00
CA ARG A 35 3.65 1.03 -14.35
C ARG A 35 2.82 -0.21 -14.65
N ILE A 36 2.07 -0.12 -15.74
CA ILE A 36 1.18 -1.18 -16.21
C ILE A 36 1.97 -2.15 -17.08
N GLN A 37 1.86 -3.44 -16.77
CA GLN A 37 2.44 -4.52 -17.56
C GLN A 37 1.49 -4.94 -18.70
N ASN A 38 0.20 -5.11 -18.38
CA ASN A 38 -0.79 -5.56 -19.35
C ASN A 38 -2.21 -5.15 -18.94
N ILE A 39 -3.09 -4.92 -19.90
CA ILE A 39 -4.54 -4.76 -19.68
C ILE A 39 -5.25 -5.89 -20.41
N SER A 40 -6.12 -6.60 -19.71
CA SER A 40 -6.94 -7.67 -20.27
C SER A 40 -8.41 -7.31 -20.14
N TRP A 41 -9.08 -7.19 -21.28
CA TRP A 41 -10.50 -6.87 -21.34
C TRP A 41 -11.27 -7.95 -22.09
N PRO A 42 -11.94 -8.87 -21.38
CA PRO A 42 -12.74 -9.90 -22.04
C PRO A 42 -13.88 -9.28 -22.83
N THR A 43 -14.13 -9.85 -24.01
CA THR A 43 -15.31 -9.52 -24.82
C THR A 43 -16.38 -10.56 -24.53
N GLU A 44 -17.58 -10.10 -24.20
CA GLU A 44 -18.76 -10.93 -24.00
C GLU A 44 -19.65 -10.85 -25.25
N VAL A 45 -20.42 -11.90 -25.50
CA VAL A 45 -21.39 -11.90 -26.60
C VAL A 45 -22.75 -11.55 -26.02
N ASN A 46 -23.32 -10.45 -26.50
CA ASN A 46 -24.66 -10.04 -26.07
C ASN A 46 -25.73 -11.02 -26.53
N LEU A 47 -26.94 -10.88 -25.98
CA LEU A 47 -28.14 -11.61 -26.41
C LEU A 47 -28.38 -11.53 -27.94
N ASN A 48 -27.89 -10.48 -28.57
CA ASN A 48 -28.04 -10.19 -30.01
C ASN A 48 -26.94 -10.84 -30.87
N GLY A 49 -26.03 -11.63 -30.27
CA GLY A 49 -24.89 -12.25 -30.96
C GLY A 49 -23.75 -11.30 -31.30
N MET A 50 -23.85 -10.02 -30.96
CA MET A 50 -22.79 -9.03 -31.20
C MET A 50 -21.74 -9.06 -30.08
N PRO A 51 -20.45 -8.99 -30.41
CA PRO A 51 -19.38 -8.86 -29.42
C PRO A 51 -19.47 -7.48 -28.75
N GLN A 52 -19.63 -7.46 -27.42
CA GLN A 52 -19.56 -6.27 -26.58
C GLN A 52 -18.50 -6.45 -25.50
N ARG A 53 -17.83 -5.38 -25.10
CA ARG A 53 -16.87 -5.44 -24.00
C ARG A 53 -17.59 -5.80 -22.70
N ALA A 54 -17.04 -6.75 -21.95
CA ALA A 54 -17.54 -7.05 -20.63
C ALA A 54 -17.48 -5.80 -19.76
N SER A 55 -18.39 -5.66 -18.80
CA SER A 55 -18.32 -4.59 -17.78
C SER A 55 -17.15 -4.73 -16.80
N ARG A 56 -16.27 -5.72 -17.03
CA ARG A 56 -15.13 -6.10 -16.19
C ARG A 56 -13.84 -6.06 -16.99
N CYS A 57 -12.83 -5.41 -16.43
CA CYS A 57 -11.48 -5.28 -16.99
C CYS A 57 -10.45 -5.72 -15.94
N TYR A 58 -9.31 -6.22 -16.38
CA TYR A 58 -8.19 -6.58 -15.52
C TYR A 58 -6.96 -5.78 -15.91
N VAL A 59 -6.25 -5.28 -14.91
CA VAL A 59 -5.00 -4.55 -15.11
C VAL A 59 -3.92 -5.23 -14.30
N ASP A 60 -2.87 -5.67 -14.99
CA ASP A 60 -1.68 -6.26 -14.41
C ASP A 60 -0.63 -5.16 -14.29
N PHE A 61 -0.20 -4.88 -13.06
CA PHE A 61 0.91 -3.98 -12.79
C PHE A 61 2.23 -4.76 -12.80
N GLU A 62 3.34 -4.06 -13.05
CA GLU A 62 4.66 -4.68 -12.91
C GLU A 62 4.94 -5.07 -11.44
N ASN A 63 4.51 -4.21 -10.51
CA ASN A 63 4.70 -4.39 -9.07
C ASN A 63 3.39 -4.70 -8.35
N ALA A 64 3.44 -5.60 -7.37
CA ALA A 64 2.29 -5.93 -6.53
C ALA A 64 1.91 -4.78 -5.58
N GLU A 65 2.89 -3.95 -5.21
CA GLU A 65 2.68 -2.76 -4.38
C GLU A 65 1.86 -1.71 -5.12
N ASP A 66 2.19 -1.45 -6.39
CA ASP A 66 1.45 -0.52 -7.24
C ASP A 66 0.01 -0.99 -7.47
N ALA A 67 -0.18 -2.29 -7.72
CA ALA A 67 -1.50 -2.89 -7.87
C ALA A 67 -2.36 -2.69 -6.63
N LYS A 68 -1.82 -3.01 -5.45
CA LYS A 68 -2.57 -2.83 -4.21
C LYS A 68 -2.75 -1.33 -3.91
N TYR A 69 -1.77 -0.45 -4.12
CA TYR A 69 -1.94 1.00 -3.97
C TYR A 69 -3.06 1.56 -4.86
N CYS A 70 -3.09 1.18 -6.13
CA CYS A 70 -4.16 1.50 -7.08
C CYS A 70 -5.53 1.09 -6.52
N PHE A 71 -5.65 -0.17 -6.08
CA PHE A 71 -6.87 -0.66 -5.46
C PHE A 71 -7.27 0.18 -4.23
N GLU A 72 -6.35 0.44 -3.29
CA GLU A 72 -6.65 1.19 -2.07
C GLU A 72 -7.13 2.61 -2.36
N ALA A 73 -6.43 3.30 -3.27
CA ALA A 73 -6.72 4.67 -3.64
C ALA A 73 -8.10 4.77 -4.33
N LEU A 74 -8.34 3.92 -5.32
CA LEU A 74 -9.59 3.93 -6.09
C LEU A 74 -10.79 3.49 -5.24
N TYR A 75 -10.60 2.50 -4.37
CA TYR A 75 -11.66 2.02 -3.48
C TYR A 75 -12.10 3.11 -2.48
N ARG A 76 -11.16 3.90 -1.95
CA ARG A 76 -11.48 5.01 -1.02
C ARG A 76 -12.08 6.22 -1.72
N ALA A 77 -11.58 6.54 -2.92
CA ALA A 77 -11.99 7.73 -3.65
C ALA A 77 -13.40 7.63 -4.27
N ARG A 78 -13.94 6.41 -4.45
CA ARG A 78 -15.26 6.17 -5.09
C ARG A 78 -15.40 6.91 -6.42
N ILE A 79 -14.38 6.76 -7.27
CA ILE A 79 -14.31 7.45 -8.56
C ILE A 79 -15.46 6.98 -9.46
N LYS A 80 -16.03 7.93 -10.20
CA LYS A 80 -17.05 7.65 -11.21
C LYS A 80 -16.47 7.86 -12.60
N LEU A 81 -16.67 6.90 -13.49
CA LEU A 81 -16.42 7.03 -14.92
C LEU A 81 -17.77 7.05 -15.62
N PHE A 82 -18.02 8.05 -16.47
CA PHE A 82 -19.31 8.23 -17.15
C PHE A 82 -20.53 8.15 -16.21
N ASN A 83 -20.40 8.79 -15.04
CA ASN A 83 -21.42 8.81 -13.99
C ASN A 83 -21.75 7.44 -13.34
N LYS A 84 -21.03 6.36 -13.72
CA LYS A 84 -21.07 5.06 -13.02
C LYS A 84 -19.91 4.96 -12.05
N GLU A 85 -20.21 4.57 -10.81
CA GLU A 85 -19.19 4.34 -9.78
C GLU A 85 -18.37 3.09 -10.10
N LEU A 86 -17.06 3.29 -10.18
CA LEU A 86 -16.11 2.24 -10.48
C LEU A 86 -15.94 1.32 -9.27
N ARG A 87 -16.06 0.02 -9.47
CA ARG A 87 -15.80 -0.97 -8.42
C ARG A 87 -14.50 -1.71 -8.71
N VAL A 88 -13.55 -1.56 -7.80
CA VAL A 88 -12.24 -2.21 -7.88
C VAL A 88 -12.16 -3.38 -6.90
N PHE A 89 -11.44 -4.42 -7.30
CA PHE A 89 -11.14 -5.60 -6.52
C PHE A 89 -9.66 -5.94 -6.69
N HIS A 90 -9.08 -6.51 -5.65
CA HIS A 90 -7.71 -7.00 -5.64
C HIS A 90 -7.67 -8.36 -4.96
N ALA A 91 -6.73 -9.23 -5.32
CA ALA A 91 -6.63 -10.58 -4.73
C ALA A 91 -6.52 -10.56 -3.19
N SER A 92 -5.97 -9.48 -2.63
CA SER A 92 -5.93 -9.26 -1.17
C SER A 92 -7.30 -9.08 -0.52
N THR A 93 -8.35 -8.74 -1.27
CA THR A 93 -9.73 -8.61 -0.76
C THR A 93 -10.49 -9.92 -0.74
N GLU A 94 -10.15 -10.88 -1.59
CA GLU A 94 -10.77 -12.22 -1.55
C GLU A 94 -10.32 -13.00 -0.30
N LEU A 95 -9.09 -12.76 0.18
CA LEU A 95 -8.61 -13.22 1.49
C LEU A 95 -9.49 -12.73 2.66
N ALA A 96 -10.13 -11.56 2.53
CA ALA A 96 -11.02 -11.01 3.56
C ALA A 96 -12.48 -11.46 3.41
N GLN A 97 -12.88 -11.94 2.23
CA GLN A 97 -14.27 -12.36 1.93
C GLN A 97 -14.47 -13.89 1.97
N GLY A 98 -13.40 -14.68 2.11
CA GLY A 98 -13.45 -16.14 2.22
C GLY A 98 -14.10 -16.69 3.50
N GLY A 99 -14.51 -15.83 4.44
CA GLY A 99 -15.32 -16.18 5.59
C GLY A 99 -16.78 -15.78 5.39
N ALA A 100 -17.63 -16.77 5.08
CA ALA A 100 -19.09 -16.69 5.03
C ALA A 100 -19.70 -15.71 3.99
N ALA A 101 -20.19 -16.29 2.90
CA ALA A 101 -21.18 -15.68 2.03
C ALA A 101 -22.45 -15.32 2.84
N GLY A 102 -22.56 -14.08 3.30
CA GLY A 102 -23.75 -13.64 4.04
C GLY A 102 -23.71 -12.23 4.62
N SER A 103 -22.55 -11.63 4.87
CA SER A 103 -22.50 -10.29 5.49
C SER A 103 -22.32 -9.18 4.46
N GLN A 104 -23.44 -8.73 3.88
CA GLN A 104 -23.49 -7.36 3.36
C GLN A 104 -23.50 -6.38 4.53
N ARG A 105 -22.63 -5.36 4.45
CA ARG A 105 -22.55 -4.13 5.26
C ARG A 105 -21.74 -4.21 6.57
N SER A 106 -20.44 -3.93 6.43
CA SER A 106 -19.77 -2.81 7.11
C SER A 106 -18.45 -2.57 6.38
N GLY A 107 -18.07 -1.31 6.16
CA GLY A 107 -17.09 -0.88 5.16
C GLY A 107 -15.85 -1.79 5.06
N ALA A 108 -15.58 -2.34 3.87
CA ALA A 108 -14.37 -3.11 3.65
C ALA A 108 -13.17 -2.24 4.02
N VAL A 109 -12.55 -2.57 5.15
CA VAL A 109 -11.41 -1.84 5.67
C VAL A 109 -10.25 -2.20 4.76
N VAL A 110 -9.85 -1.21 3.97
CA VAL A 110 -8.68 -1.27 3.12
C VAL A 110 -7.46 -1.42 4.02
N VAL A 111 -6.99 -2.66 4.20
CA VAL A 111 -5.75 -2.97 4.91
C VAL A 111 -4.59 -2.36 4.13
N GLY A 112 -4.04 -1.26 4.65
CA GLY A 112 -2.91 -0.56 4.04
C GLY A 112 -1.76 -1.52 3.72
N LEU A 113 -1.14 -1.41 2.54
CA LEU A 113 0.12 -2.11 2.18
C LEU A 113 1.17 -2.08 3.28
N HIS A 114 1.26 -0.94 3.97
CA HIS A 114 2.25 -0.73 5.01
C HIS A 114 1.86 -1.40 6.34
N GLU A 115 0.62 -1.84 6.52
CA GLU A 115 0.18 -2.48 7.76
C GLU A 115 0.52 -3.97 7.74
N VAL A 116 1.83 -4.25 7.67
CA VAL A 116 2.40 -5.51 8.15
C VAL A 116 1.81 -5.76 9.54
N GLY A 117 1.31 -6.97 9.82
CA GLY A 117 0.49 -7.33 10.99
C GLY A 117 1.03 -6.99 12.39
N ALA A 118 2.03 -6.14 12.55
CA ALA A 118 2.47 -5.51 13.79
C ALA A 118 1.51 -4.37 14.23
N LYS A 119 0.21 -4.67 14.33
CA LYS A 119 -0.80 -3.76 14.89
C LYS A 119 -0.95 -3.98 16.39
N VAL A 120 -0.79 -2.92 17.18
CA VAL A 120 -0.90 -2.93 18.65
C VAL A 120 -2.03 -1.99 19.07
N VAL A 121 -2.85 -2.41 20.02
CA VAL A 121 -3.88 -1.57 20.65
C VAL A 121 -3.42 -1.18 22.04
N VAL A 122 -3.41 0.12 22.29
CA VAL A 122 -3.19 0.71 23.60
C VAL A 122 -4.53 1.20 24.15
N ARG A 123 -4.91 0.75 25.34
CA ARG A 123 -6.16 1.11 26.03
C ARG A 123 -5.88 1.91 27.29
N ASN A 124 -6.90 2.64 27.73
CA ASN A 124 -6.91 3.47 28.93
C ASN A 124 -5.94 4.67 28.88
N ILE A 125 -5.71 5.23 27.68
CA ILE A 125 -4.96 6.48 27.54
C ILE A 125 -5.81 7.65 28.05
N ASP A 126 -5.16 8.64 28.66
CA ASP A 126 -5.82 9.84 29.14
C ASP A 126 -6.48 10.64 28.01
N TYR A 127 -7.70 11.15 28.25
CA TYR A 127 -8.50 11.85 27.26
C TYR A 127 -7.91 13.18 26.78
N ARG A 128 -6.99 13.77 27.55
CA ARG A 128 -6.32 15.04 27.24
C ARG A 128 -5.07 14.86 26.36
N VAL A 129 -4.69 13.61 26.08
CA VAL A 129 -3.54 13.30 25.25
C VAL A 129 -3.80 13.70 23.80
N THR A 130 -2.82 14.36 23.19
CA THR A 130 -2.87 14.71 21.76
C THR A 130 -2.21 13.62 20.91
N GLU A 131 -2.55 13.58 19.62
CA GLU A 131 -1.93 12.64 18.67
C GLU A 131 -0.41 12.83 18.59
N PHE A 132 0.05 14.07 18.69
CA PHE A 132 1.48 14.42 18.71
C PHE A 132 2.20 13.77 19.89
N ASP A 133 1.59 13.79 21.08
CA ASP A 133 2.17 13.21 22.28
C ASP A 133 2.32 11.69 22.19
N VAL A 134 1.27 11.03 21.68
CA VAL A 134 1.27 9.59 21.45
C VAL A 134 2.35 9.24 20.43
N THR A 135 2.36 9.95 19.30
CA THR A 135 3.31 9.71 18.21
C THR A 135 4.73 9.85 18.73
N ARG A 136 5.06 10.99 19.34
CA ARG A 136 6.41 11.27 19.83
C ARG A 136 6.90 10.26 20.87
N PHE A 137 6.02 9.79 21.75
CA PHE A 137 6.41 8.80 22.77
C PHE A 137 6.58 7.41 22.17
N PHE A 138 5.58 6.92 21.43
CA PHE A 138 5.57 5.55 20.91
C PHE A 138 6.49 5.33 19.70
N GLU A 139 6.90 6.41 19.02
CA GLU A 139 7.93 6.37 17.97
C GLU A 139 9.30 5.94 18.50
N SER A 140 9.58 6.16 19.80
CA SER A 140 10.85 5.73 20.42
C SER A 140 11.07 4.22 20.39
N PHE A 141 10.00 3.43 20.29
CA PHE A 141 10.08 1.97 20.22
C PHE A 141 10.27 1.44 18.79
N GLY A 142 9.99 2.26 17.78
CA GLY A 142 10.16 1.90 16.38
C GLY A 142 9.39 2.80 15.42
N GLN A 143 9.76 2.72 14.14
CA GLN A 143 9.10 3.49 13.10
C GLN A 143 7.69 2.94 12.84
N PHE A 144 6.73 3.86 12.80
CA PHE A 144 5.36 3.53 12.42
C PHE A 144 5.25 3.23 10.92
N ALA A 145 4.41 2.25 10.60
CA ALA A 145 4.04 1.97 9.21
C ALA A 145 2.86 2.84 8.76
N ALA A 146 1.95 3.14 9.69
CA ALA A 146 0.90 4.13 9.52
C ALA A 146 0.83 5.03 10.77
N PRO A 147 0.44 6.31 10.62
CA PRO A 147 0.25 7.21 11.76
C PRO A 147 -0.64 6.61 12.85
N PRO A 148 -0.36 6.86 14.15
CA PRO A 148 -1.18 6.37 15.26
C PRO A 148 -2.66 6.77 15.12
N ARG A 149 -3.55 5.77 15.10
CA ARG A 149 -4.99 6.00 14.95
C ARG A 149 -5.66 6.12 16.32
N MET A 150 -6.03 7.35 16.70
CA MET A 150 -6.81 7.60 17.90
C MET A 150 -8.29 7.29 17.66
N LEU A 151 -8.84 6.31 18.38
CA LEU A 151 -10.25 5.94 18.25
C LEU A 151 -11.14 6.98 18.95
N ARG A 152 -12.03 7.56 18.16
CA ARG A 152 -13.03 8.53 18.61
C ARG A 152 -14.42 7.90 18.59
N ASP A 153 -15.29 8.40 19.45
CA ASP A 153 -16.70 8.03 19.48
C ASP A 153 -17.48 8.76 18.37
N SER A 154 -18.76 8.40 18.18
CA SER A 154 -19.71 9.04 17.26
C SER A 154 -19.79 10.56 17.40
N VAL A 155 -19.58 11.08 18.61
CA VAL A 155 -19.58 12.53 18.94
C VAL A 155 -18.21 13.19 18.68
N GLY A 156 -17.20 12.42 18.27
CA GLY A 156 -15.83 12.91 18.01
C GLY A 156 -14.90 12.94 19.22
N ASN A 157 -15.40 12.57 20.40
CA ASN A 157 -14.63 12.49 21.65
C ASN A 157 -13.66 11.30 21.63
N PHE A 158 -12.45 11.50 22.14
CA PHE A 158 -11.45 10.44 22.21
C PHE A 158 -11.87 9.35 23.22
N ARG A 159 -11.83 8.08 22.82
CA ARG A 159 -12.25 6.94 23.66
C ARG A 159 -11.16 6.41 24.59
N GLY A 160 -9.96 7.00 24.59
CA GLY A 160 -8.84 6.47 25.37
C GLY A 160 -8.23 5.21 24.77
N VAL A 161 -8.47 4.94 23.49
CA VAL A 161 -7.93 3.78 22.77
C VAL A 161 -7.18 4.25 21.53
N VAL A 162 -5.95 3.80 21.37
CA VAL A 162 -5.12 4.08 20.20
C VAL A 162 -4.70 2.79 19.54
N VAL A 163 -4.72 2.77 18.21
CA VAL A 163 -4.14 1.69 17.41
C VAL A 163 -2.83 2.18 16.82
N LEU A 164 -1.75 1.47 17.13
CA LEU A 164 -0.40 1.70 16.60
C LEU A 164 -0.11 0.66 15.53
N SER A 165 0.40 1.09 14.38
CA SER A 165 0.87 0.19 13.32
C SER A 165 2.37 0.38 13.15
N TYR A 166 3.15 -0.65 13.49
CA TYR A 166 4.61 -0.62 13.37
C TYR A 166 5.09 -1.28 12.08
N LYS A 167 6.25 -0.84 11.58
CA LYS A 167 6.89 -1.51 10.43
C LYS A 167 7.51 -2.86 10.79
N THR A 168 7.80 -3.10 12.07
CA THR A 168 8.48 -4.31 12.53
C THR A 168 7.76 -4.93 13.72
N PHE A 169 7.70 -6.27 13.72
CA PHE A 169 7.17 -7.03 14.86
C PHE A 169 8.02 -6.88 16.12
N GLU A 170 9.32 -6.60 15.97
CA GLU A 170 10.20 -6.31 17.09
C GLU A 170 9.81 -5.02 17.82
N ALA A 171 9.35 -4.00 17.09
CA ALA A 171 8.87 -2.77 17.69
C ALA A 171 7.57 -3.01 18.46
N SER A 172 6.61 -3.74 17.88
CA SER A 172 5.36 -4.10 18.58
C SER A 172 5.60 -4.97 19.82
N ASP A 173 6.48 -5.98 19.72
CA ASP A 173 6.84 -6.85 20.85
C ASP A 173 7.51 -6.04 21.99
N ARG A 174 8.40 -5.09 21.66
CA ARG A 174 9.01 -4.19 22.66
C ARG A 174 7.98 -3.33 23.36
N VAL A 175 7.04 -2.74 22.62
CA VAL A 175 5.98 -1.89 23.19
C VAL A 175 5.10 -2.68 24.14
N ILE A 176 4.67 -3.89 23.75
CA ILE A 176 3.86 -4.75 24.61
C ILE A 176 4.64 -5.12 25.89
N ARG A 177 5.87 -5.60 25.75
CA ARG A 177 6.71 -6.00 26.89
C ARG A 177 7.00 -4.84 27.84
N ASP A 178 7.30 -3.66 27.29
CA ASP A 178 7.82 -2.55 28.06
C ASP A 178 6.73 -1.58 28.53
N MET A 179 5.52 -1.60 27.97
CA MET A 179 4.45 -0.64 28.33
C MET A 179 3.15 -1.28 28.81
N ASP A 180 2.93 -2.58 28.64
CA ASP A 180 1.73 -3.21 29.21
C ASP A 180 1.73 -3.10 30.74
N GLN A 181 0.59 -2.66 31.30
CA GLN A 181 0.39 -2.37 32.72
C GLN A 181 1.32 -1.31 33.32
N LYS A 182 1.92 -0.44 32.49
CA LYS A 182 2.69 0.70 32.96
C LYS A 182 1.88 1.99 32.94
N VAL A 183 2.32 2.95 33.74
CA VAL A 183 1.73 4.29 33.77
C VAL A 183 2.22 5.08 32.56
N PHE A 184 1.28 5.58 31.76
CA PHE A 184 1.53 6.57 30.73
C PHE A 184 0.78 7.85 31.12
N ARG A 185 1.55 8.92 31.39
CA ARG A 185 1.09 10.14 32.05
C ARG A 185 0.49 9.83 33.44
N ASP A 186 -0.83 9.85 33.56
CA ASP A 186 -1.53 9.70 34.84
C ASP A 186 -2.37 8.41 34.91
N ARG A 187 -2.30 7.55 33.88
CA ARG A 187 -3.12 6.34 33.79
C ARG A 187 -2.27 5.11 33.49
N VAL A 188 -2.63 3.99 34.13
CA VAL A 188 -2.10 2.68 33.78
C VAL A 188 -2.71 2.24 32.46
N ILE A 189 -1.86 2.02 31.45
CA ILE A 189 -2.30 1.58 30.12
C ILE A 189 -2.22 0.06 29.98
N SER A 190 -3.08 -0.48 29.12
CA SER A 190 -3.06 -1.88 28.70
C SER A 190 -2.66 -1.94 27.24
N VAL A 191 -1.70 -2.80 26.91
CA VAL A 191 -1.08 -2.86 25.59
C VAL A 191 -1.07 -4.29 25.09
N HIS A 192 -1.81 -4.55 24.01
CA HIS A 192 -1.91 -5.88 23.42
C HIS A 192 -1.89 -5.82 21.90
N TYR A 193 -1.59 -6.93 21.25
CA TYR A 193 -1.81 -7.05 19.81
C TYR A 193 -3.27 -6.76 19.45
N ALA A 194 -3.48 -6.13 18.30
CA ALA A 194 -4.81 -5.85 17.80
C ALA A 194 -5.53 -7.14 17.39
N LEU A 195 -6.85 -7.13 17.47
CA LEU A 195 -7.68 -8.17 16.85
C LEU A 195 -7.57 -8.05 15.34
N MET A 196 -7.50 -9.18 14.66
CA MET A 196 -7.57 -9.26 13.21
C MET A 196 -8.91 -8.70 12.72
N GLU A 197 -8.87 -7.98 11.60
CA GLU A 197 -10.04 -7.33 11.00
C GLU A 197 -10.91 -8.32 10.20
N ASP A 198 -10.51 -9.59 10.12
CA ASP A 198 -11.22 -10.70 9.45
C ASP A 198 -12.42 -11.23 10.24
N GLY A 199 -12.66 -10.70 11.45
CA GLY A 199 -13.73 -11.16 12.32
C GLY A 199 -13.48 -12.54 12.95
N SER A 200 -12.30 -13.13 12.76
CA SER A 200 -11.93 -14.42 13.34
C SER A 200 -11.71 -14.35 14.86
N GLY A 201 -11.56 -13.15 15.41
CA GLY A 201 -11.21 -12.92 16.81
C GLY A 201 -9.76 -13.29 17.16
N ARG A 202 -8.94 -13.68 16.17
CA ARG A 202 -7.51 -13.93 16.38
C ARG A 202 -6.77 -12.62 16.60
N LEU A 203 -5.69 -12.66 17.36
CA LEU A 203 -4.79 -11.52 17.54
C LEU A 203 -3.72 -11.53 16.46
N HIS A 204 -3.33 -10.33 16.02
CA HIS A 204 -2.15 -10.09 15.21
C HIS A 204 -0.86 -10.59 15.89
N GLY A 205 0.20 -10.80 15.10
CA GLY A 205 1.51 -11.24 15.60
C GLY A 205 1.79 -12.74 15.42
N THR A 206 1.04 -13.45 14.58
CA THR A 206 1.23 -14.90 14.36
C THR A 206 2.59 -15.19 13.70
N LYS A 207 3.08 -16.43 13.85
CA LYS A 207 4.33 -16.87 13.21
C LYS A 207 4.29 -16.72 11.69
N GLU A 208 3.11 -16.92 11.09
CA GLU A 208 2.86 -16.79 9.66
C GLU A 208 2.99 -15.34 9.20
N GLU A 209 2.35 -14.38 9.90
CA GLU A 209 2.46 -12.96 9.59
C GLU A 209 3.91 -12.45 9.73
N ARG A 210 4.64 -12.95 10.74
CA ARG A 210 6.07 -12.63 10.94
C ARG A 210 6.93 -13.15 9.78
N ALA A 211 6.68 -14.36 9.29
CA ALA A 211 7.41 -14.93 8.16
C ALA A 211 7.12 -14.16 6.86
N ASN A 212 5.85 -13.85 6.60
CA ASN A 212 5.43 -13.06 5.44
C ASN A 212 6.07 -11.67 5.45
N ALA A 213 6.13 -11.02 6.61
CA ALA A 213 6.79 -9.72 6.76
C ALA A 213 8.29 -9.75 6.51
N ALA A 214 8.98 -10.81 6.94
CA ALA A 214 10.40 -10.98 6.68
C ALA A 214 10.67 -11.10 5.17
N LEU A 215 9.84 -11.87 4.46
CA LEU A 215 9.91 -12.01 3.00
C LEU A 215 9.67 -10.68 2.29
N ILE A 216 8.62 -9.93 2.65
CA ILE A 216 8.31 -8.61 2.07
C ILE A 216 9.50 -7.66 2.28
N ARG A 217 10.06 -7.63 3.48
CA ARG A 217 11.19 -6.73 3.79
C ARG A 217 12.45 -7.07 3.01
N GLU A 218 12.72 -8.36 2.81
CA GLU A 218 13.87 -8.80 2.02
C GLU A 218 13.68 -8.43 0.54
N GLU A 219 12.46 -8.58 0.02
CA GLU A 219 12.10 -8.17 -1.33
C GLU A 219 12.22 -6.65 -1.52
N GLU A 220 11.67 -5.83 -0.61
CA GLU A 220 11.81 -4.37 -0.62
C GLU A 220 13.29 -3.94 -0.66
N LYS A 221 14.14 -4.62 0.12
CA LYS A 221 15.58 -4.33 0.15
C LYS A 221 16.23 -4.65 -1.20
N ARG A 222 15.97 -5.82 -1.76
CA ARG A 222 16.49 -6.22 -3.08
C ARG A 222 16.01 -5.27 -4.17
N TYR A 223 14.74 -4.90 -4.15
CA TYR A 223 14.17 -3.96 -5.12
C TYR A 223 14.84 -2.59 -5.01
N ARG A 224 14.98 -2.05 -3.80
CA ARG A 224 15.66 -0.77 -3.56
C ARG A 224 17.11 -0.78 -4.05
N GLU A 225 17.82 -1.88 -3.86
CA GLU A 225 19.20 -2.05 -4.37
C GLU A 225 19.25 -2.12 -5.89
N MET A 226 18.32 -2.82 -6.54
CA MET A 226 18.23 -2.87 -8.01
C MET A 226 17.94 -1.49 -8.59
N VAL A 227 16.94 -0.80 -8.06
CA VAL A 227 16.57 0.55 -8.47
C VAL A 227 17.73 1.53 -8.26
N ALA A 228 18.45 1.44 -7.13
CA ALA A 228 19.62 2.27 -6.87
C ALA A 228 20.76 2.02 -7.87
N LYS A 229 21.00 0.76 -8.25
CA LYS A 229 21.99 0.39 -9.28
C LYS A 229 21.58 0.94 -10.64
N GLU A 230 20.32 0.76 -11.03
CA GLU A 230 19.79 1.25 -12.30
C GLU A 230 19.87 2.78 -12.40
N MET A 231 19.48 3.49 -11.34
CA MET A 231 19.64 4.95 -11.25
C MET A 231 21.11 5.38 -11.31
N ALA A 232 22.03 4.62 -10.71
CA ALA A 232 23.46 4.93 -10.75
C ALA A 232 24.03 4.76 -12.17
N VAL A 233 23.65 3.70 -12.87
CA VAL A 233 24.02 3.48 -14.28
C VAL A 233 23.49 4.62 -15.13
N MET A 234 22.20 4.95 -15.00
CA MET A 234 21.58 6.02 -15.79
C MET A 234 22.22 7.39 -15.49
N ARG A 235 22.65 7.63 -14.24
CA ARG A 235 23.37 8.84 -13.84
C ARG A 235 24.77 8.90 -14.44
N GLN A 236 25.48 7.77 -14.51
CA GLN A 236 26.78 7.67 -15.17
C GLN A 236 26.67 7.89 -16.68
N GLU A 237 25.69 7.29 -17.34
CA GLU A 237 25.42 7.51 -18.76
C GLU A 237 25.10 8.98 -19.05
N ARG A 238 24.24 9.62 -18.24
CA ARG A 238 23.96 11.06 -18.36
C ARG A 238 25.21 11.91 -18.18
N GLN A 239 26.12 11.53 -17.27
CA GLN A 239 27.39 12.24 -17.09
C GLN A 239 28.33 12.03 -18.28
N GLN A 240 28.43 10.80 -18.80
CA GLN A 240 29.25 10.50 -19.98
C GLN A 240 28.73 11.23 -21.22
N ASN A 241 27.41 11.23 -21.46
CA ASN A 241 26.81 11.99 -22.54
C ASN A 241 27.05 13.49 -22.37
N ARG A 242 26.93 14.05 -21.16
CA ARG A 242 27.29 15.46 -20.90
C ARG A 242 28.75 15.79 -21.22
N VAL A 243 29.68 14.88 -20.89
CA VAL A 243 31.11 15.07 -21.17
C VAL A 243 31.39 14.93 -22.67
N GLN A 244 30.75 13.97 -23.35
CA GLN A 244 30.85 13.81 -24.81
C GLN A 244 30.25 15.01 -25.55
N ASP A 245 29.08 15.51 -25.14
CA ASP A 245 28.48 16.73 -25.71
C ASP A 245 29.36 17.97 -25.47
N ALA A 246 30.00 18.05 -24.30
CA ALA A 246 30.96 19.12 -23.99
C ALA A 246 32.31 18.97 -24.70
N SER A 247 32.64 17.81 -25.27
CA SER A 247 33.92 17.57 -25.97
C SER A 247 34.09 18.42 -27.24
N TRP A 248 32.99 18.92 -27.81
CA TRP A 248 33.03 19.94 -28.86
C TRP A 248 33.69 21.24 -28.37
N ALA A 249 33.44 21.66 -27.13
CA ALA A 249 33.95 22.92 -26.59
C ALA A 249 35.48 22.89 -26.39
N GLU A 250 36.04 21.71 -26.10
CA GLU A 250 37.49 21.50 -25.96
C GLU A 250 38.23 21.65 -27.29
N LYS A 251 37.60 21.24 -28.40
CA LYS A 251 38.13 21.39 -29.77
C LYS A 251 38.09 22.85 -30.27
N VAL A 252 37.27 23.70 -29.65
CA VAL A 252 37.13 25.13 -29.99
C VAL A 252 37.99 26.02 -29.07
N ASN A 253 38.82 25.45 -28.20
CA ASN A 253 39.68 26.22 -27.31
C ASN A 253 40.81 26.94 -28.07
N VAL A 254 40.50 28.17 -28.53
CA VAL A 254 41.36 29.05 -29.34
C VAL A 254 42.68 29.41 -28.63
N TYR A 255 42.79 29.19 -27.32
CA TYR A 255 44.00 29.48 -26.54
C TYR A 255 45.04 28.34 -26.54
N ASN A 256 44.72 27.15 -27.06
CA ASN A 256 45.66 26.02 -27.08
C ASN A 256 46.56 25.97 -28.33
N HIS A 257 46.47 26.99 -29.18
CA HIS A 257 47.31 27.16 -30.37
C HIS A 257 48.19 28.40 -30.25
N LEU A 258 48.98 28.56 -29.19
CA LEU A 258 50.12 29.48 -29.23
C LEU A 258 51.14 29.19 -28.13
N ARG A 259 52.13 28.34 -28.44
CA ARG A 259 53.57 28.69 -28.45
C ARG A 259 54.42 27.42 -28.64
N ARG A 260 55.14 27.41 -29.76
CA ARG A 260 56.38 26.67 -29.99
C ARG A 260 57.45 27.11 -29.01
#